data_AF-A0A3N5M050-F1
#
_entry.id   AF-A0A3N5M050-F1
#
_cell.length_a   1.000
_cell.length_b   1.000
_cell.length_c   1.000
_cell.angle_alpha   90.00
_cell.angle_beta   90.00
_cell.angle_gamma   90.00
#
_symmetry.space_group_name_H-M   'P 1'
#
loop_
_entity.id
_entity.type
_entity.pdbx_description
1 polymer ?
#
loop_
_entity_poly.entity_id
_entity_poly.type
_entity_poly.pdbx_seq_one_letter_code
_entity_poly.pdbx_strand_id
1 'polypeptide(L)'
;MAKKLIFLAILLVYVAPAPWGIALNYDTLECGGYWAGDEYYGYPLPDGWHDFYPDSNNLITTPVGTCTFEAGDMDSQSQNCCSQLGYTFVGEYIGEGQRYPSFLTYLVLAAVAIPTLIVVVCAGLILLVIAVALGGGGYWLWKRNRARAPKQEGTL
;
A
#
# COMPACT_ATOMS: atom_id res chain seq x y z
N MET A 1 -18.82 -25.76 5.39
CA MET A 1 -17.39 -25.60 5.72
C MET A 1 -16.50 -25.46 4.50
N ALA A 2 -16.75 -26.16 3.38
CA ALA A 2 -15.92 -26.07 2.16
C ALA A 2 -15.71 -24.65 1.56
N LYS A 3 -16.71 -23.76 1.63
CA LYS A 3 -16.59 -22.37 1.10
C LYS A 3 -15.57 -21.50 1.85
N LYS A 4 -15.30 -21.78 3.14
CA LYS A 4 -14.29 -21.02 3.92
C LYS A 4 -12.85 -21.46 3.59
N LEU A 5 -12.67 -22.72 3.18
CA LEU A 5 -11.37 -23.25 2.75
C LEU A 5 -10.94 -22.69 1.38
N ILE A 6 -11.89 -22.47 0.48
CA ILE A 6 -11.60 -21.89 -0.86
C ILE A 6 -11.11 -20.43 -0.74
N PHE A 7 -11.69 -19.63 0.15
CA PHE A 7 -11.26 -18.25 0.37
C PHE A 7 -9.84 -18.14 0.95
N LEU A 8 -9.43 -19.08 1.80
CA LEU A 8 -8.09 -19.13 2.38
C LEU A 8 -7.02 -19.51 1.32
N ALA A 9 -7.36 -20.44 0.42
CA ALA A 9 -6.45 -20.86 -0.64
C ALA A 9 -6.21 -19.75 -1.70
N ILE A 10 -7.22 -18.93 -2.00
CA ILE A 10 -7.07 -17.82 -2.96
C ILE A 10 -6.14 -16.73 -2.40
N LEU A 11 -6.15 -16.48 -1.10
CA LEU A 11 -5.25 -15.51 -0.45
C LEU A 11 -3.78 -15.93 -0.46
N LEU A 12 -3.49 -17.23 -0.49
CA LEU A 12 -2.11 -17.75 -0.48
C LEU A 12 -1.44 -17.72 -1.87
N VAL A 13 -2.22 -17.68 -2.96
CA VAL A 13 -1.68 -17.68 -4.34
C VAL A 13 -1.17 -16.29 -4.76
N TYR A 14 -1.57 -15.23 -4.06
CA TYR A 14 -1.08 -13.87 -4.31
C TYR A 14 0.23 -13.53 -3.58
N VAL A 15 0.89 -14.52 -2.97
CA VAL A 15 2.08 -14.32 -2.12
C VAL A 15 3.33 -15.05 -2.67
N ALA A 16 3.41 -15.23 -4.00
CA ALA A 16 4.58 -15.85 -4.60
C ALA A 16 5.61 -14.75 -4.95
N PRO A 17 6.87 -14.87 -4.48
CA PRO A 17 7.89 -13.88 -4.80
C PRO A 17 8.08 -13.79 -6.32
N ALA A 18 8.38 -12.59 -6.82
CA ALA A 18 8.68 -12.43 -8.23
C ALA A 18 9.87 -13.33 -8.62
N PRO A 19 9.88 -13.90 -9.83
CA PRO A 19 11.04 -14.63 -10.31
C PRO A 19 12.25 -13.69 -10.41
N TRP A 20 13.45 -14.26 -10.32
CA TRP A 20 14.65 -13.52 -10.63
C TRP A 20 14.82 -13.37 -12.15
N GLY A 21 15.34 -12.24 -12.60
CA GLY A 21 15.59 -11.96 -14.00
C GLY A 21 16.75 -11.00 -14.20
N ILE A 22 16.71 -10.27 -15.31
CA ILE A 22 17.68 -9.22 -15.64
C ILE A 22 16.97 -7.90 -15.87
N ALA A 23 17.71 -6.80 -15.79
CA ALA A 23 17.29 -5.51 -16.32
C ALA A 23 18.30 -5.00 -17.36
N LEU A 24 17.79 -4.32 -18.39
CA LEU A 24 18.57 -3.74 -19.48
C LEU A 24 18.33 -2.23 -19.58
N ASN A 25 19.39 -1.47 -19.81
CA ASN A 25 19.32 -0.09 -20.25
C ASN A 25 19.83 0.03 -21.69
N TYR A 26 18.91 0.29 -22.62
CA TYR A 26 19.23 0.34 -24.05
C TYR A 26 20.12 1.51 -24.45
N ASP A 27 20.07 2.61 -23.70
CA ASP A 27 20.82 3.84 -24.01
C ASP A 27 22.28 3.72 -23.55
N THR A 28 22.53 3.10 -22.39
CA THR A 28 23.87 2.96 -21.81
C THR A 28 24.56 1.64 -22.17
N LEU A 29 23.84 0.69 -22.78
CA LEU A 29 24.31 -0.68 -23.05
C LEU A 29 24.74 -1.42 -21.76
N GLU A 30 24.02 -1.16 -20.67
CA GLU A 30 24.24 -1.78 -19.36
C GLU A 30 23.16 -2.83 -19.05
N CYS A 31 23.57 -3.87 -18.33
CA CYS A 31 22.71 -4.97 -17.92
C CYS A 31 23.05 -5.37 -16.49
N GLY A 32 22.05 -5.81 -15.73
CA GLY A 32 22.25 -6.29 -14.37
C GLY A 32 21.20 -7.30 -13.96
N GLY A 33 21.45 -7.96 -12.83
CA GLY A 33 20.43 -8.79 -12.20
C GLY A 33 19.27 -7.92 -11.71
N TYR A 34 18.07 -8.50 -11.72
CA TYR A 34 16.88 -7.80 -11.27
C TYR A 34 15.87 -8.73 -10.62
N TRP A 35 15.31 -8.25 -9.52
CA TRP A 35 14.21 -8.88 -8.82
C TRP A 35 13.19 -7.80 -8.45
N ALA A 36 11.97 -7.89 -8.99
CA ALA A 36 10.94 -6.88 -8.71
C ALA A 36 10.54 -6.84 -7.23
N GLY A 37 10.84 -7.91 -6.49
CA GLY A 37 10.57 -8.04 -5.06
C GLY A 37 9.47 -9.03 -4.73
N ASP A 38 8.88 -8.86 -3.56
CA ASP A 38 7.81 -9.66 -2.99
C ASP A 38 6.70 -8.76 -2.41
N GLU A 39 5.81 -9.32 -1.60
CA GLU A 39 4.66 -8.61 -1.03
C GLU A 39 5.06 -7.60 0.06
N TYR A 40 6.33 -7.59 0.47
CA TYR A 40 6.87 -6.74 1.52
C TYR A 40 7.90 -5.74 0.99
N TYR A 41 8.59 -6.08 -0.10
CA TYR A 41 9.64 -5.27 -0.71
C TYR A 41 9.41 -5.14 -2.20
N GLY A 42 9.56 -3.94 -2.74
CA GLY A 42 9.76 -3.72 -4.17
C GLY A 42 11.13 -3.16 -4.44
N TYR A 43 11.62 -3.40 -5.65
CA TYR A 43 12.87 -2.82 -6.12
C TYR A 43 12.59 -2.09 -7.43
N PRO A 44 11.95 -0.91 -7.44
CA PRO A 44 11.72 -0.19 -8.69
C PRO A 44 13.02 0.05 -9.45
N LEU A 45 12.95 -0.13 -10.77
CA LEU A 45 14.04 0.18 -11.67
C LEU A 45 14.20 1.70 -11.84
N PRO A 46 15.45 2.20 -12.01
CA PRO A 46 15.70 3.57 -12.44
C PRO A 46 15.12 3.84 -13.83
N ASP A 47 14.94 5.12 -14.17
CA ASP A 47 14.45 5.51 -15.50
C ASP A 47 15.35 4.97 -16.63
N GLY A 48 14.72 4.47 -17.70
CA GLY A 48 15.40 3.90 -18.87
C GLY A 48 15.80 2.42 -18.75
N TRP A 49 15.60 1.80 -17.58
CA TRP A 49 15.79 0.37 -17.39
C TRP A 49 14.50 -0.42 -17.66
N HIS A 50 14.65 -1.62 -18.20
CA HIS A 50 13.56 -2.54 -18.52
C HIS A 50 13.86 -3.93 -17.99
N ASP A 51 12.90 -4.56 -17.31
CA ASP A 51 13.01 -5.88 -16.71
C ASP A 51 12.57 -7.01 -17.65
N PHE A 52 13.26 -8.14 -17.55
CA PHE A 52 12.96 -9.35 -18.30
C PHE A 52 13.15 -10.59 -17.42
N TYR A 53 12.22 -11.53 -17.54
CA TYR A 53 12.17 -12.74 -16.71
C TYR A 53 12.23 -14.01 -17.56
N PRO A 54 12.76 -15.12 -17.01
CA PRO A 54 12.80 -16.39 -17.70
C PRO A 54 11.39 -16.96 -17.93
N ASP A 55 11.18 -17.53 -19.10
CA ASP A 55 9.99 -18.34 -19.39
C ASP A 55 10.09 -19.76 -18.80
N SER A 56 9.13 -20.62 -19.13
CA SER A 56 9.13 -22.02 -18.67
C SER A 56 10.29 -22.86 -19.18
N ASN A 57 11.03 -22.39 -20.18
CA ASN A 57 12.21 -23.04 -20.75
C ASN A 57 13.52 -22.42 -20.26
N ASN A 58 13.47 -21.57 -19.22
CA ASN A 58 14.63 -20.84 -18.70
C ASN A 58 15.25 -19.91 -19.76
N LEU A 59 14.43 -19.34 -20.65
CA LEU A 59 14.88 -18.38 -21.66
C LEU A 59 14.35 -16.98 -21.35
N ILE A 60 15.22 -15.99 -21.43
CA ILE A 60 14.84 -14.57 -21.36
C ILE A 60 14.85 -14.03 -22.79
N THR A 61 13.67 -13.60 -23.28
CA THR A 61 13.52 -12.99 -24.60
C THR A 61 13.39 -11.49 -24.47
N THR A 62 14.29 -10.76 -25.14
CA THR A 62 14.35 -9.30 -25.14
C THR A 62 14.27 -8.77 -26.59
N PRO A 63 14.01 -7.47 -26.81
CA PRO A 63 14.05 -6.86 -28.13
C PRO A 63 15.40 -6.99 -28.87
N VAL A 64 16.50 -7.18 -28.14
CA VAL A 64 17.86 -7.24 -28.69
C VAL A 64 18.37 -8.67 -28.90
N GLY A 65 17.70 -9.67 -28.31
CA GLY A 65 18.08 -11.06 -28.42
C GLY A 65 17.46 -11.94 -27.33
N THR A 66 17.83 -13.21 -27.35
CA THR A 66 17.41 -14.20 -26.34
C THR A 66 18.66 -14.75 -25.66
N CYS A 67 18.58 -14.96 -24.35
CA CYS A 67 19.63 -15.60 -23.56
C CYS A 67 19.06 -16.75 -22.71
N THR A 68 19.96 -17.63 -22.26
CA THR A 68 19.65 -18.69 -21.29
C THR A 68 19.81 -18.18 -19.86
N PHE A 69 18.86 -18.51 -18.98
CA PHE A 69 18.88 -18.15 -17.57
C PHE A 69 18.52 -19.38 -16.71
N GLU A 70 19.51 -20.23 -16.43
CA GLU A 70 19.29 -21.51 -15.77
C GLU A 70 19.14 -21.38 -14.25
N ALA A 71 18.58 -22.41 -13.61
CA ALA A 71 18.56 -22.48 -12.15
C ALA A 71 19.99 -22.57 -11.59
N GLY A 72 20.32 -21.72 -10.61
CA GLY A 72 21.65 -21.73 -10.00
C GLY A 72 21.95 -20.43 -9.26
N ASP A 73 23.22 -20.05 -9.27
CA ASP A 73 23.69 -18.77 -8.74
C ASP A 73 23.20 -17.61 -9.63
N MET A 74 22.34 -16.75 -9.09
CA MET A 74 21.63 -15.73 -9.85
C MET A 74 22.58 -14.69 -10.45
N ASP A 75 23.72 -14.43 -9.81
CA ASP A 75 24.75 -13.48 -10.26
C ASP A 75 25.42 -13.98 -11.52
N SER A 76 25.93 -15.20 -11.45
CA SER A 76 26.58 -15.86 -12.57
C SER A 76 25.63 -15.99 -13.76
N GLN A 77 24.35 -16.30 -13.52
CA GLN A 77 23.33 -16.41 -14.57
C GLN A 77 23.02 -15.05 -15.20
N SER A 78 22.83 -14.01 -14.39
CA SER A 78 22.60 -12.64 -14.87
C SER A 78 23.79 -12.16 -15.69
N GLN A 79 25.01 -12.31 -15.18
CA GLN A 79 26.24 -11.92 -15.88
C GLN A 79 26.40 -12.67 -17.20
N ASN A 80 26.16 -13.99 -17.22
CA ASN A 80 26.24 -14.78 -18.45
C ASN A 80 25.21 -14.34 -19.48
N CYS A 81 23.96 -14.13 -19.06
CA CYS A 81 22.91 -13.64 -19.95
C CYS A 81 23.26 -12.24 -20.52
N CYS A 82 23.71 -11.31 -19.67
CA CYS A 82 24.15 -9.99 -20.12
C CYS A 82 25.27 -10.08 -21.18
N SER A 83 26.21 -11.01 -20.99
CA SER A 83 27.30 -11.25 -21.95
C SER A 83 26.81 -11.81 -23.29
N GLN A 84 25.80 -12.70 -23.29
CA GLN A 84 25.18 -13.24 -24.51
C GLN A 84 24.46 -12.16 -25.33
N LEU A 85 23.87 -11.19 -24.65
CA LEU A 85 23.18 -10.05 -25.29
C LEU A 85 24.14 -8.93 -25.71
N GLY A 86 25.42 -9.00 -25.34
CA GLY A 86 26.43 -7.98 -25.67
C GLY A 86 26.37 -6.72 -24.81
N TYR A 87 25.82 -6.81 -23.59
CA TYR A 87 25.73 -5.70 -22.63
C TYR A 87 26.82 -5.78 -21.57
N THR A 88 27.16 -4.63 -20.98
CA THR A 88 28.10 -4.57 -19.85
C THR A 88 27.37 -4.91 -18.56
N PHE A 89 27.81 -5.95 -17.85
CA PHE A 89 27.25 -6.31 -16.55
C PHE A 89 27.69 -5.32 -15.46
N VAL A 90 26.75 -4.64 -14.81
CA VAL A 90 27.05 -3.58 -13.81
C VAL A 90 26.73 -3.98 -12.36
N GLY A 91 26.00 -5.08 -12.14
CA GLY A 91 25.75 -5.59 -10.78
C GLY A 91 24.57 -6.56 -10.68
N GLU A 92 24.47 -7.20 -9.51
CA GLU A 92 23.41 -8.16 -9.16
C GLU A 92 22.05 -7.49 -8.92
N TYR A 93 22.03 -6.26 -8.39
CA TYR A 93 20.80 -5.54 -8.06
C TYR A 93 20.82 -4.14 -8.64
N ILE A 94 19.97 -3.91 -9.65
CA ILE A 94 19.80 -2.57 -10.24
C ILE A 94 18.67 -1.78 -9.54
N GLY A 95 17.69 -2.47 -8.97
CA GLY A 95 16.57 -1.82 -8.31
C GLY A 95 16.93 -1.30 -6.90
N GLU A 96 16.33 -0.17 -6.52
CA GLU A 96 16.47 0.39 -5.18
C GLU A 96 15.41 -0.20 -4.23
N GLY A 97 15.83 -0.85 -3.15
CA GLY A 97 14.91 -1.49 -2.22
C GLY A 97 13.96 -0.51 -1.52
N GLN A 98 12.67 -0.65 -1.75
CA GLN A 98 11.58 0.08 -1.10
C GLN A 98 10.70 -0.89 -0.31
N ARG A 99 10.45 -0.56 0.96
CA ARG A 99 9.50 -1.33 1.78
C ARG A 99 8.08 -0.85 1.51
N TYR A 100 7.20 -1.78 1.16
CA TYR A 100 5.78 -1.50 1.16
C TYR A 100 5.18 -1.88 2.51
N PRO A 101 4.33 -1.04 3.12
CA PRO A 101 3.48 -1.48 4.20
C PRO A 101 2.64 -2.65 3.67
N SER A 102 2.84 -3.83 4.25
CA SER A 102 2.15 -5.04 3.80
C SER A 102 0.64 -4.79 3.77
N PHE A 103 -0.06 -5.45 2.85
CA PHE A 103 -1.53 -5.42 2.82
C PHE A 103 -2.13 -5.77 4.20
N LEU A 104 -1.47 -6.67 4.93
CA LEU A 104 -1.82 -7.02 6.31
C LEU A 104 -1.70 -5.83 7.27
N THR A 105 -0.66 -4.99 7.13
CA THR A 105 -0.50 -3.77 7.92
C THR A 105 -1.68 -2.82 7.70
N TYR A 106 -2.11 -2.62 6.45
CA TYR A 106 -3.30 -1.82 6.15
C TYR A 106 -4.58 -2.44 6.71
N LEU A 107 -4.75 -3.76 6.59
CA LEU A 107 -5.91 -4.45 7.16
C LEU A 107 -5.99 -4.30 8.69
N VAL A 108 -4.86 -4.47 9.38
CA VAL A 108 -4.78 -4.30 10.84
C VAL A 108 -5.08 -2.85 11.21
N LEU A 109 -4.48 -1.87 10.51
CA LEU A 109 -4.77 -0.46 10.73
C LEU A 109 -6.25 -0.14 10.52
N ALA A 110 -6.86 -0.64 9.44
CA ALA A 110 -8.29 -0.45 9.18
C ALA A 110 -9.18 -1.09 10.26
N ALA A 111 -8.83 -2.31 10.70
CA ALA A 111 -9.57 -3.02 11.74
C ALA A 111 -9.57 -2.30 13.09
N VAL A 112 -8.54 -1.50 13.39
CA VAL A 112 -8.45 -0.71 14.63
C VAL A 112 -8.97 0.72 14.44
N ALA A 113 -8.65 1.37 13.32
CA ALA A 113 -9.01 2.76 13.05
C ALA A 113 -10.51 2.95 12.83
N ILE A 114 -11.19 2.01 12.16
CA ILE A 114 -12.62 2.14 11.86
C ILE A 114 -13.47 2.10 13.14
N PRO A 115 -13.33 1.10 14.06
CA PRO A 115 -14.10 1.07 15.29
C PRO A 115 -13.81 2.27 16.21
N THR A 116 -12.55 2.70 16.30
CA THR A 116 -12.16 3.85 17.13
C THR A 116 -12.79 5.15 16.61
N LEU A 117 -12.80 5.36 15.29
CA LEU A 117 -13.49 6.49 14.67
C LEU A 117 -15.00 6.50 14.99
N ILE A 118 -15.66 5.34 14.91
CA ILE A 118 -17.08 5.21 15.24
C ILE A 118 -17.34 5.61 16.70
N VAL A 119 -16.51 5.15 17.63
CA VAL A 119 -16.65 5.49 19.06
C VAL A 119 -16.49 7.00 19.28
N VAL A 120 -15.50 7.63 18.66
CA VAL A 120 -15.25 9.08 18.78
C VAL A 120 -16.43 9.88 18.22
N VAL A 121 -16.95 9.51 17.05
CA VAL A 121 -18.11 10.18 16.44
C VAL A 121 -19.35 10.03 17.32
N CYS A 122 -19.64 8.82 17.81
CA CYS A 122 -20.77 8.58 18.72
C CYS A 122 -20.64 9.39 20.01
N ALA A 123 -19.46 9.43 20.63
CA ALA A 123 -19.21 10.22 21.84
C ALA A 123 -19.42 11.72 21.58
N GLY A 124 -18.93 12.24 20.46
CA GLY A 124 -19.14 13.64 20.07
C GLY A 124 -20.62 14.00 19.87
N LEU A 125 -21.39 13.11 19.23
CA LEU A 125 -22.83 13.29 19.04
C LEU A 125 -23.58 13.27 20.38
N ILE A 126 -23.22 12.38 21.29
CA ILE A 126 -23.81 12.33 22.64
C ILE A 126 -23.54 13.64 23.39
N LEU A 127 -22.30 14.13 23.37
CA LEU A 127 -21.94 15.40 24.02
C LEU A 127 -22.68 16.59 23.40
N LEU A 128 -22.86 16.62 22.09
CA LEU A 128 -23.64 17.64 21.40
C LEU A 128 -25.10 17.64 21.85
N VAL A 129 -25.73 16.45 21.93
CA VAL A 129 -27.11 16.31 22.40
C VAL A 129 -27.25 16.80 23.85
N ILE A 130 -26.31 16.46 24.72
CA ILE A 130 -26.29 16.94 26.11
C ILE A 130 -26.16 18.47 26.15
N ALA A 131 -25.25 19.06 25.37
CA ALA A 131 -25.06 20.50 25.32
C ALA A 131 -26.33 21.23 24.83
N VAL A 132 -27.01 20.70 23.81
CA VAL A 132 -28.29 21.25 23.32
C VAL A 132 -29.40 21.11 24.35
N ALA A 133 -29.50 19.98 25.05
CA ALA A 133 -30.50 19.78 26.10
C ALA A 133 -30.30 20.74 27.28
N LEU A 134 -29.04 20.93 27.73
CA LEU A 134 -28.71 21.87 28.81
C LEU A 134 -28.89 23.33 28.37
N GLY A 135 -28.44 23.69 27.16
CA GLY A 135 -28.60 25.04 26.61
C GLY A 135 -30.07 25.39 26.34
N GLY A 136 -30.85 24.45 25.81
CA GLY A 136 -32.30 24.59 25.59
C GLY A 136 -33.07 24.70 26.90
N GLY A 137 -32.68 23.92 27.92
CA GLY A 137 -33.23 24.04 29.28
C GLY A 137 -32.99 25.42 29.89
N GLY A 138 -31.77 25.95 29.73
CA GLY A 138 -31.43 27.31 30.15
C GLY A 138 -32.26 28.39 29.44
N TYR A 139 -32.43 28.26 28.11
CA TYR A 139 -33.25 29.19 27.33
C TYR A 139 -34.73 29.17 27.77
N TRP A 140 -35.30 27.99 28.02
CA TRP A 140 -36.69 27.86 28.47
C TRP A 140 -36.91 28.47 29.86
N LEU A 141 -35.99 28.22 30.81
CA LEU A 141 -36.02 28.82 32.15
C LEU A 141 -35.88 30.34 32.12
N TRP A 142 -34.94 30.87 31.32
CA TRP A 142 -34.77 32.31 31.13
C TRP A 142 -36.04 32.97 30.56
N LYS A 143 -36.64 32.38 29.52
CA LYS A 143 -37.88 32.88 28.91
C LYS A 143 -39.05 32.89 29.91
N ARG A 144 -39.17 31.85 30.74
CA ARG A 144 -40.21 31.75 31.79
C ARG A 144 -40.04 32.82 32.87
N ASN A 145 -38.81 33.09 33.31
CA ASN A 145 -38.54 34.12 34.32
C ASN A 145 -38.77 35.53 33.78
N ARG A 146 -38.42 35.80 32.51
CA ARG A 146 -38.68 37.10 31.87
C ARG A 146 -40.18 37.41 31.75
N ALA A 147 -41.01 36.39 31.51
CA ALA A 147 -42.47 36.56 31.47
C ALA A 147 -43.10 36.89 32.85
N ARG A 148 -42.39 36.63 33.95
CA ARG A 148 -42.84 36.95 35.32
C ARG A 148 -42.26 38.26 35.85
N ALA A 149 -41.40 38.95 35.10
CA ALA A 149 -40.88 40.23 35.54
C ALA A 149 -42.04 41.25 35.60
N PRO A 150 -42.31 41.87 36.75
CA PRO A 150 -43.37 42.85 36.86
C PRO A 150 -43.09 44.01 35.90
N LYS A 151 -44.09 44.40 35.11
CA LYS A 151 -44.02 45.64 34.34
C LYS A 151 -43.83 46.76 35.36
N GLN A 152 -42.70 47.45 35.31
CA GLN A 152 -42.58 48.70 36.04
C GLN A 152 -43.57 49.67 35.40
N GLU A 153 -44.71 49.85 36.05
CA GLU A 153 -45.62 50.93 35.76
C GLU A 153 -44.91 52.22 36.14
N GLY A 154 -44.53 52.99 35.12
CA GLY A 154 -43.89 54.28 35.30
C GLY A 154 -44.85 55.22 36.01
N THR A 155 -44.48 55.62 37.21
CA THR A 155 -44.98 56.83 37.85
C THR A 155 -44.41 58.03 37.08
N LEU A 156 -45.25 58.58 36.20
CA LEU A 156 -45.09 59.93 35.64
C LEU A 156 -45.71 60.95 36.59
#